data_AF-A0AAV8WBQ5-F1
#
_entry.id   AF-A0AAV8WBQ5-F1
#
_cell.length_a   1.000
_cell.length_b   1.000
_cell.length_c   1.000
_cell.angle_alpha   90.00
_cell.angle_beta   90.00
_cell.angle_gamma   90.00
#
_symmetry.space_group_name_H-M   'P 1'
#
loop_
_entity.id
_entity.type
_entity.pdbx_description
1 polymer ?
#
loop_
_entity_poly.entity_id
_entity_poly.type
_entity_poly.pdbx_seq_one_letter_code
_entity_poly.pdbx_strand_id
1 'polypeptide(L)' 'MADALIKSNDEVGFKWPSTSPLKSETHGADDVGIFARGPWAHLFTGVMEENVIPHLIAFAACVSDEVSCDSYQKEA' A
#
# COMPACT_ATOMS: atom_id res chain seq x y z
N MET A 1 -27.99 -31.66 14.69
CA MET A 1 -28.48 -30.91 13.52
C MET A 1 -28.47 -29.44 13.89
N ALA A 2 -27.31 -28.78 13.81
CA ALA A 2 -27.24 -27.35 14.02
C ALA A 2 -27.50 -26.69 12.67
N ASP A 3 -28.65 -26.05 12.56
CA ASP A 3 -29.02 -25.21 11.43
C ASP A 3 -28.04 -24.02 11.41
N ALA A 4 -27.03 -24.11 10.56
CA ALA A 4 -26.21 -22.95 10.21
C ALA A 4 -27.14 -22.04 9.41
N LEU A 5 -27.78 -21.08 10.10
CA LEU A 5 -28.52 -19.99 9.49
C LEU A 5 -27.69 -19.46 8.32
N ILE A 6 -28.13 -19.78 7.10
CA ILE A 6 -27.61 -19.18 5.88
C ILE A 6 -28.01 -17.72 6.00
N LYS A 7 -27.07 -16.91 6.46
CA LYS A 7 -27.22 -15.46 6.52
C LYS A 7 -27.49 -14.95 5.12
N SER A 8 -28.39 -14.00 4.97
CA SER A 8 -28.58 -13.35 3.67
C SER A 8 -27.33 -12.52 3.32
N ASN A 9 -27.03 -12.37 2.04
CA ASN A 9 -25.78 -11.76 1.58
C ASN A 9 -25.65 -10.26 1.94
N ASP A 10 -26.75 -9.64 2.37
CA ASP A 10 -26.85 -8.25 2.84
C ASP A 10 -26.67 -8.12 4.36
N GLU A 11 -26.56 -9.23 5.10
CA GLU A 11 -26.25 -9.17 6.53
C GLU A 11 -24.79 -8.76 6.76
N VAL A 12 -24.56 -7.83 7.71
CA VAL A 12 -23.23 -7.37 8.12
C VAL A 12 -22.30 -8.52 8.55
N GLY A 13 -22.86 -9.63 9.04
CA GLY A 13 -22.12 -10.79 9.51
C GLY A 13 -22.02 -11.94 8.52
N PHE A 14 -22.45 -11.77 7.26
CA PHE A 14 -22.28 -12.75 6.21
C PHE A 14 -20.79 -12.88 5.83
N LYS A 15 -20.31 -14.11 5.66
CA LYS A 15 -18.94 -14.40 5.23
C LYS A 15 -18.97 -15.03 3.85
N TRP A 16 -18.32 -14.39 2.89
CA TRP A 16 -18.20 -14.91 1.54
C TRP A 16 -17.39 -16.22 1.53
N PRO A 17 -17.66 -17.13 0.57
CA PRO A 17 -16.89 -18.37 0.43
C PRO A 17 -15.39 -18.10 0.24
N SER A 18 -14.56 -18.98 0.79
CA SER A 18 -13.11 -18.98 0.62
C SER A 18 -12.63 -20.36 0.20
N THR A 19 -11.47 -20.42 -0.45
CA THR A 19 -10.89 -21.69 -0.92
C THR A 19 -10.30 -22.52 0.22
N SER A 20 -9.90 -21.89 1.34
CA SER A 20 -9.24 -22.55 2.48
C SER A 20 -9.92 -22.18 3.81
N PRO A 21 -10.34 -23.15 4.64
CA PRO A 21 -11.03 -22.89 5.90
C PRO A 21 -10.04 -22.47 6.99
N LEU A 22 -9.91 -21.17 7.21
CA LEU A 22 -9.09 -20.58 8.27
C LEU A 22 -9.95 -19.86 9.32
N LYS A 23 -9.43 -19.75 10.55
CA LYS A 23 -10.09 -18.96 11.61
C LYS A 23 -10.08 -17.45 11.30
N SER A 24 -9.04 -17.01 10.60
CA SER A 24 -8.84 -15.65 10.09
C SER A 24 -8.36 -15.75 8.65
N GLU A 25 -8.79 -14.82 7.80
CA GLU A 25 -8.23 -14.65 6.47
C GLU A 25 -6.74 -14.24 6.55
N THR A 26 -6.00 -14.53 5.48
CA THR A 26 -4.59 -14.16 5.31
C THR A 26 -4.48 -13.07 4.28
N HIS A 27 -3.60 -12.09 4.50
CA HIS A 27 -3.37 -11.01 3.54
C HIS A 27 -2.95 -11.52 2.15
N GLY A 28 -3.37 -10.79 1.12
CA GLY A 28 -2.81 -10.89 -0.23
C GLY A 28 -1.42 -10.27 -0.32
N ALA A 29 -0.59 -10.79 -1.22
CA ALA A 29 0.76 -10.28 -1.50
C ALA A 29 0.82 -9.55 -2.85
N ASP A 30 -0.33 -9.07 -3.34
CA ASP A 30 -0.42 -8.30 -4.58
C ASP A 30 0.18 -6.89 -4.39
N ASP A 31 0.72 -6.33 -5.46
CA ASP A 31 1.18 -4.95 -5.48
C ASP A 31 0.04 -3.98 -5.10
N VAL A 32 0.37 -2.94 -4.32
CA VAL A 32 -0.58 -1.90 -3.90
C VAL A 32 -0.32 -0.57 -4.58
N GLY A 33 -1.38 0.21 -4.79
CA GLY A 33 -1.29 1.53 -5.42
C GLY A 33 -0.70 2.59 -4.51
N ILE A 34 0.17 3.45 -5.05
CA ILE A 34 0.70 4.65 -4.39
C ILE A 34 0.06 5.89 -5.02
N PHE A 35 -0.47 6.79 -4.18
CA PHE A 35 -1.02 8.09 -4.62
C PHE A 35 -0.21 9.23 -4.01
N ALA A 36 0.36 10.10 -4.86
CA ALA A 36 1.21 11.21 -4.41
C ALA A 36 0.72 12.56 -4.97
N ARG A 37 0.85 13.62 -4.16
CA ARG A 37 0.56 15.01 -4.55
C ARG A 37 1.42 15.97 -3.74
N GLY A 38 2.03 16.96 -4.40
CA GLY A 38 2.87 17.98 -3.77
C GLY A 38 4.27 18.06 -4.39
N PRO A 39 5.23 18.71 -3.71
CA PRO A 39 6.63 18.72 -4.12
C PRO A 39 7.13 17.29 -4.38
N TRP A 40 7.84 17.09 -5.48
CA TRP A 40 8.41 15.79 -5.84
C TRP A 40 7.41 14.64 -6.08
N ALA A 41 6.12 14.90 -6.22
CA ALA A 41 5.12 13.84 -6.49
C ALA A 41 5.41 13.04 -7.78
N HIS A 42 6.11 13.64 -8.75
CA HIS A 42 6.54 12.99 -9.99
C HIS A 42 7.62 11.90 -9.78
N LEU A 43 8.15 11.71 -8.58
CA LEU A 43 9.04 10.59 -8.25
C LEU A 43 8.26 9.27 -8.06
N PHE A 44 6.98 9.35 -7.70
CA PHE A 44 6.14 8.19 -7.45
C PHE A 44 5.46 7.73 -8.75
N THR A 45 6.25 7.15 -9.65
CA THR A 45 5.79 6.67 -10.97
C THR A 45 6.23 5.23 -11.22
N GLY A 46 5.47 4.49 -12.03
CA GLY A 46 5.80 3.12 -12.39
C GLY A 46 5.55 2.12 -11.27
N VAL A 47 6.27 1.00 -11.31
CA VAL A 47 6.28 -0.03 -10.26
C VAL A 47 7.56 0.15 -9.44
N MET A 48 7.45 0.08 -8.11
CA MET A 48 8.57 0.27 -7.19
C MET A 48 8.42 -0.61 -5.96
N GLU A 49 9.55 -0.94 -5.34
CA GLU A 49 9.62 -1.65 -4.08
C GLU A 49 9.06 -0.80 -2.93
N GLU A 50 8.35 -1.41 -1.97
CA GLU A 50 7.72 -0.69 -0.84
C GLU A 50 8.75 0.09 0.01
N ASN A 51 9.99 -0.43 0.12
CA ASN A 51 11.05 0.24 0.87
C ASN A 51 11.54 1.54 0.23
N VAL A 52 11.24 1.80 -1.05
CA VAL A 52 11.62 3.03 -1.75
C VAL A 52 10.76 4.22 -1.30
N ILE A 53 9.53 3.97 -0.84
CA ILE A 53 8.58 5.00 -0.38
C ILE A 53 9.23 5.95 0.64
N PRO A 54 9.79 5.48 1.79
CA PRO A 54 10.42 6.38 2.76
C PRO A 54 11.65 7.10 2.21
N HIS A 55 12.43 6.50 1.30
CA HIS A 55 13.59 7.17 0.69
C HIS A 55 13.16 8.36 -0.18
N LEU A 56 12.11 8.21 -0.99
CA LEU A 56 11.59 9.30 -1.81
C LEU A 56 10.95 10.41 -0.96
N ILE A 57 10.27 10.05 0.13
CA ILE A 57 9.75 11.04 1.10
C ILE A 57 10.90 11.80 1.76
N ALA A 58 11.96 11.11 2.19
CA ALA A 58 13.11 11.73 2.84
C ALA A 58 13.85 12.69 1.90
N PHE A 59 14.01 12.31 0.63
CA PHE A 59 14.53 13.17 -0.43
C PHE A 59 13.64 14.40 -0.64
N ALA A 60 12.32 14.20 -0.77
CA ALA A 60 11.38 15.28 -1.02
C ALA A 60 11.34 16.32 0.12
N ALA A 61 11.59 15.87 1.36
CA ALA A 61 11.59 16.70 2.56
C ALA A 61 12.98 17.25 2.94
N CYS A 62 14.04 16.94 2.19
CA CYS A 62 15.42 17.31 2.52
C CYS A 62 15.88 16.84 3.92
N VAL A 63 15.49 15.63 4.34
CA VAL A 63 15.80 15.08 5.69
C VAL A 63 16.74 13.87 5.66
N SER A 64 17.26 13.50 4.49
CA SER A 64 18.25 12.42 4.37
C SER A 64 19.67 12.98 4.34
N ASP A 65 20.55 12.41 5.16
CA ASP A 65 22.00 12.71 5.13
C ASP A 65 22.71 12.01 3.95
N GLU A 66 22.12 10.93 3.43
CA GLU A 66 22.69 10.10 2.36
C GLU A 66 22.28 10.60 0.96
N VAL A 67 21.06 11.12 0.84
CA VAL A 67 20.48 11.60 -0.42
C VAL A 67 20.13 13.08 -0.27
N SER A 68 21.07 13.95 -0.63
CA SER A 68 20.86 15.40 -0.57
C SER A 68 19.84 15.86 -1.62
N CYS A 69 18.84 16.62 -1.18
CA CYS A 69 17.85 17.23 -2.09
C CYS A 69 18.46 18.33 -2.98
N ASP A 70 19.63 18.87 -2.63
CA ASP A 70 20.35 19.89 -3.41
C ASP A 70 21.07 19.29 -4.62
N SER A 71 21.28 17.96 -4.65
CA SER A 71 21.95 17.28 -5.76
C SER A 71 21.21 17.48 -7.10
N TYR A 72 19.89 17.64 -7.06
CA TYR A 72 19.04 17.86 -8.25
C TYR A 72 18.96 19.34 -8.67
N GLN A 73 19.29 20.28 -7.79
CA GLN A 73 19.24 21.73 -8.10
C GLN A 73 20.48 22.24 -8.82
N LYS A 74 21.57 21.47 -8.85
CA LYS A 74 22.85 21.88 -9.47
C LYS A 74 22.92 21.61 -10.98
N GLU A 75 21.93 20.95 -11.56
CA GLU A 75 21.90 20.59 -12.99
C GLU A 75 20.80 21.35 -13.79
N ALA A 76 20.20 22.39 -13.19
CA ALA A 76 19.19 23.26 -13.82
C ALA A 76 19.69 24.70 -13.98
#